data_AF-A0A4Y8I7H4-F1
#
_entry.id   AF-A0A4Y8I7H4-F1
#
_cell.length_a   1.000
_cell.length_b   1.000
_cell.length_c   1.000
_cell.angle_alpha   90.00
_cell.angle_beta   90.00
_cell.angle_gamma   90.00
#
_symmetry.space_group_name_H-M   'P 1'
#
loop_
_entity.id
_entity.type
_entity.pdbx_description
1 polymer ?
#
loop_
_entity_poly.entity_id
_entity_poly.type
_entity_poly.pdbx_seq_one_letter_code
_entity_poly.pdbx_strand_id
1 'polypeptide(L)'
;MKFITIALTLILFSANAVFAQDAQMILHESTFNKFLKAVGQISGGGKFKKGFIKTDYTWKIRNARIDLEPNNATFYADADIKAKGITFTEKVTGSVDVKYNTVTNVISVKVREAKFDINIFGFKVATIDLAKYYRPKFEFAGPQPLQKSVFIDLPDGKKKKINITTQSQSFKIIKDRIVVVSYLKFTG
;
A
#
# COMPACT_ATOMS: atom_id res chain seq x y z
N MET A 1 12.86 -48.09 -47.33
CA MET A 1 13.07 -46.73 -46.80
C MET A 1 11.72 -46.11 -46.49
N LYS A 2 11.66 -45.38 -45.37
CA LYS A 2 10.50 -45.00 -44.55
C LYS A 2 9.53 -44.04 -45.26
N PHE A 3 8.23 -44.33 -45.20
CA PHE A 3 7.16 -43.34 -45.40
C PHE A 3 6.93 -42.60 -44.09
N ILE A 4 7.02 -41.28 -44.13
CA ILE A 4 6.90 -40.39 -42.98
C ILE A 4 5.42 -40.14 -42.71
N THR A 5 4.92 -40.67 -41.58
CA THR A 5 3.58 -40.36 -41.06
C THR A 5 3.59 -38.93 -40.50
N ILE A 6 2.87 -38.02 -41.15
CA ILE A 6 2.67 -36.65 -40.63
C ILE A 6 1.58 -36.72 -39.57
N ALA A 7 1.97 -36.59 -38.30
CA ALA A 7 1.04 -36.51 -37.18
C ALA A 7 0.45 -35.09 -37.08
N LEU A 8 -0.85 -34.97 -37.30
CA LEU A 8 -1.61 -33.73 -37.12
C LEU A 8 -1.80 -33.47 -35.61
N THR A 9 -1.02 -32.55 -35.04
CA THR A 9 -1.15 -32.18 -33.62
C THR A 9 -2.29 -31.17 -33.47
N LEU A 10 -3.40 -31.60 -32.87
CA LEU A 10 -4.54 -30.74 -32.55
C LEU A 10 -4.17 -29.87 -31.34
N ILE A 11 -3.85 -28.60 -31.56
CA ILE A 11 -3.63 -27.63 -30.49
C ILE A 11 -5.01 -27.25 -29.92
N LEU A 12 -5.38 -27.84 -28.78
CA LEU A 12 -6.50 -27.40 -27.97
C LEU A 12 -6.16 -26.03 -27.39
N PHE A 13 -6.60 -24.96 -28.06
CA PHE A 13 -6.72 -23.65 -27.43
C PHE A 13 -7.80 -23.74 -26.35
N SER A 14 -7.39 -23.94 -25.09
CA SER A 14 -8.24 -23.61 -23.96
C SER A 14 -8.45 -22.10 -23.98
N ALA A 15 -9.59 -21.68 -24.54
CA ALA A 15 -10.10 -20.34 -24.38
C ALA A 15 -10.39 -20.16 -22.87
N ASN A 16 -9.39 -19.71 -22.12
CA ASN A 16 -9.63 -19.09 -20.84
C ASN A 16 -10.54 -17.90 -21.17
N ALA A 17 -11.84 -18.04 -20.91
CA ALA A 17 -12.74 -16.92 -20.86
C ALA A 17 -12.20 -16.02 -19.75
N VAL A 18 -11.34 -15.08 -20.12
CA VAL A 18 -10.94 -13.99 -19.27
C VAL A 18 -12.24 -13.22 -19.09
N PHE A 19 -12.93 -13.46 -17.97
CA PHE A 19 -14.00 -12.56 -17.55
C PHE A 19 -13.44 -11.15 -17.67
N ALA A 20 -14.09 -10.29 -18.44
CA ALA A 20 -13.73 -8.89 -18.49
C ALA A 20 -13.83 -8.36 -17.06
N GLN A 21 -12.84 -7.59 -16.64
CA GLN A 21 -12.86 -6.95 -15.32
C GLN A 21 -14.02 -5.95 -15.32
N ASP A 22 -14.97 -6.08 -14.39
CA ASP A 22 -16.16 -5.21 -14.38
C ASP A 22 -15.88 -3.88 -13.68
N ALA A 23 -15.03 -3.88 -12.66
CA ALA A 23 -14.53 -2.67 -12.04
C ALA A 23 -13.09 -2.82 -11.54
N GLN A 24 -12.35 -1.72 -11.60
CA GLN A 24 -10.95 -1.66 -11.19
C GLN A 24 -10.69 -0.39 -10.39
N MET A 25 -9.85 -0.52 -9.36
CA MET A 25 -9.22 0.62 -8.71
C MET A 25 -7.70 0.48 -8.76
N ILE A 26 -7.05 1.58 -9.12
CA ILE A 26 -5.59 1.70 -9.14
C ILE A 26 -5.18 2.80 -8.17
N LEU A 27 -4.36 2.44 -7.18
CA LEU A 27 -3.71 3.41 -6.29
C LEU A 27 -2.23 3.48 -6.65
N HIS A 28 -1.82 4.59 -7.25
CA HIS A 28 -0.42 4.83 -7.57
C HIS A 28 0.40 5.13 -6.31
N GLU A 29 1.67 4.76 -6.32
CA GLU A 29 2.65 5.10 -5.29
C GLU A 29 2.64 6.61 -4.98
N SER A 30 2.53 7.42 -6.04
CA SER A 30 2.46 8.88 -5.94
C SER A 30 1.31 9.37 -5.06
N THR A 31 0.22 8.62 -4.91
CA THR A 31 -0.87 8.94 -3.97
C THR A 31 -0.37 8.96 -2.52
N PHE A 32 0.40 7.94 -2.12
CA PHE A 32 0.96 7.86 -0.78
C PHE A 32 2.06 8.90 -0.56
N ASN A 33 2.91 9.11 -1.57
CA ASN A 33 4.00 10.08 -1.48
C ASN A 33 3.51 11.54 -1.45
N LYS A 34 2.40 11.85 -2.13
CA LYS A 34 1.72 13.16 -1.98
C LYS A 34 1.22 13.37 -0.56
N PHE A 35 0.65 12.34 0.07
CA PHE A 35 0.25 12.45 1.47
C PHE A 35 1.45 12.65 2.40
N LEU A 36 2.51 11.85 2.26
CA LEU A 36 3.70 11.97 3.11
C LEU A 36 4.32 13.37 2.99
N LYS A 37 4.27 13.96 1.79
CA LYS A 37 4.65 15.36 1.57
C LYS A 37 3.70 16.34 2.28
N ALA A 38 2.40 16.08 2.27
CA ALA A 38 1.39 16.92 2.94
C ALA A 38 1.47 16.87 4.48
N VAL A 39 1.93 15.76 5.07
CA VAL A 39 2.25 15.69 6.52
C VAL A 39 3.31 16.73 6.90
N GLY A 40 4.18 17.09 5.95
CA GLY A 40 5.20 18.11 6.15
C GLY A 40 6.37 17.61 7.00
N GLN A 41 7.09 18.57 7.58
CA GLN A 41 8.30 18.27 8.33
C GLN A 41 7.96 17.66 9.69
N ILE A 42 8.49 16.46 9.95
CA ILE A 42 8.49 15.85 11.28
C ILE A 42 9.88 16.07 11.88
N SER A 43 9.92 16.62 13.09
CA SER A 43 11.15 16.84 13.84
C SER A 43 10.91 16.72 15.33
N GLY A 44 11.98 16.46 16.08
CA GLY A 44 11.94 16.39 17.53
C GLY A 44 13.33 16.54 18.12
N GLY A 45 13.45 16.24 19.40
CA GLY A 45 14.73 16.31 20.10
C GLY A 45 14.63 15.79 21.52
N GLY A 46 15.75 15.80 22.22
CA GLY A 46 15.84 15.34 23.59
C GLY A 46 17.16 15.73 24.24
N LYS A 47 17.27 15.39 25.52
CA LYS A 47 18.49 15.58 26.30
C LYS A 47 19.09 14.21 26.62
N PHE A 48 20.41 14.09 26.48
CA PHE A 48 21.17 12.91 26.85
C PHE A 48 22.14 13.26 27.98
N LYS A 49 22.14 12.45 29.03
CA LYS A 49 23.08 12.55 30.15
C LYS A 49 23.60 11.17 30.52
N LYS A 50 24.89 10.92 30.32
CA LYS A 50 25.58 9.69 30.77
C LYS A 50 26.95 10.05 31.33
N GLY A 51 27.17 9.80 32.62
CA GLY A 51 28.36 10.27 33.34
C GLY A 51 28.51 11.79 33.23
N PHE A 52 29.69 12.23 32.79
CA PHE A 52 30.01 13.65 32.56
C PHE A 52 29.48 14.20 31.22
N ILE A 53 29.04 13.34 30.30
CA ILE A 53 28.53 13.76 29.00
C ILE A 53 27.08 14.20 29.16
N LYS A 54 26.83 15.50 28.97
CA LYS A 54 25.49 16.09 28.81
C LYS A 54 25.39 16.70 27.43
N THR A 55 24.44 16.29 26.61
CA THR A 55 24.21 16.88 25.29
C THR A 55 22.74 16.90 24.95
N ASP A 56 22.32 17.99 24.32
CA ASP A 56 21.02 18.06 23.68
C ASP A 56 21.18 17.57 22.23
N TYR A 57 20.12 16.95 21.70
CA TYR A 57 20.06 16.53 20.30
C TYR A 57 18.73 16.91 19.69
N THR A 58 18.75 17.18 18.39
CA THR A 58 17.55 17.39 17.57
C THR A 58 17.62 16.48 16.36
N TRP A 59 16.46 16.07 15.86
CA TRP A 59 16.34 15.30 14.63
C TRP A 59 15.24 15.87 13.74
N LYS A 60 15.43 15.76 12.42
CA LYS A 60 14.46 16.18 11.39
C LYS A 60 14.38 15.12 10.31
N ILE A 61 13.17 14.81 9.88
CA ILE A 61 12.93 13.84 8.80
C ILE A 61 12.79 14.56 7.47
N ARG A 62 13.41 13.99 6.43
CA ARG A 62 13.30 14.40 5.03
C ARG A 62 13.07 13.20 4.14
N ASN A 63 12.66 13.47 2.91
CA ASN A 63 12.56 12.47 1.83
C ASN A 63 11.73 11.23 2.18
N ALA A 64 10.74 11.39 3.07
CA ALA A 64 9.80 10.35 3.43
C ALA A 64 8.98 9.92 2.22
N ARG A 65 9.05 8.64 1.87
CA ARG A 65 8.35 8.05 0.72
C ARG A 65 8.03 6.59 1.00
N ILE A 66 7.01 6.09 0.33
CA ILE A 66 6.72 4.68 0.18
C ILE A 66 7.11 4.29 -1.25
N ASP A 67 7.79 3.15 -1.36
CA ASP A 67 8.13 2.49 -2.61
C ASP A 67 7.28 1.22 -2.73
N LEU A 68 6.61 1.05 -3.85
CA LEU A 68 5.80 -0.12 -4.16
C LEU A 68 6.53 -1.03 -5.14
N GLU A 69 6.88 -2.21 -4.67
CA GLU A 69 7.48 -3.29 -5.45
C GLU A 69 6.49 -4.44 -5.61
N PRO A 70 6.70 -5.38 -6.56
CA PRO A 70 5.85 -6.55 -6.68
C PRO A 70 5.69 -7.30 -5.34
N ASN A 71 4.45 -7.34 -4.85
CA ASN A 71 4.06 -7.93 -3.56
C ASN A 71 4.69 -7.32 -2.30
N ASN A 72 5.36 -6.16 -2.39
CA ASN A 72 6.02 -5.52 -1.26
C ASN A 72 5.82 -4.01 -1.25
N ALA A 73 5.82 -3.41 -0.06
CA ALA A 73 5.80 -1.98 0.12
C ALA A 73 6.79 -1.58 1.22
N THR A 74 7.66 -0.62 0.92
CA THR A 74 8.74 -0.20 1.82
C THR A 74 8.70 1.30 2.05
N PHE A 75 8.82 1.72 3.30
CA PHE A 75 8.96 3.10 3.69
C PHE A 75 10.44 3.47 3.72
N TYR A 76 10.78 4.62 3.17
CA TYR A 76 12.12 5.20 3.21
C TYR A 76 12.06 6.64 3.69
N ALA A 77 13.03 7.04 4.50
CA ALA A 77 13.25 8.44 4.86
C ALA A 77 14.72 8.69 5.21
N ASP A 78 15.10 9.95 5.28
CA ASP A 78 16.38 10.40 5.82
C ASP A 78 16.13 11.12 7.14
N ALA A 79 16.81 10.71 8.20
CA ALA A 79 16.80 11.40 9.48
C ALA A 79 18.09 12.21 9.61
N ASP A 80 17.99 13.54 9.64
CA ASP A 80 19.12 14.40 9.97
C ASP A 80 19.15 14.61 11.47
N ILE A 81 20.28 14.29 12.10
CA ILE A 81 20.53 14.44 13.53
C ILE A 81 21.56 15.55 13.73
N LYS A 82 21.32 16.39 14.74
CA LYS A 82 22.27 17.40 15.21
C LYS A 82 22.47 17.29 16.71
N ALA A 83 23.73 17.22 17.15
CA ALA A 83 24.10 17.20 18.56
C ALA A 83 25.49 17.81 18.77
N LYS A 84 25.62 18.80 19.67
CA LYS A 84 26.89 19.44 20.08
C LYS A 84 27.93 19.62 18.95
N GLY A 85 27.53 20.31 17.87
CA GLY A 85 28.40 20.63 16.74
C GLY A 85 28.57 19.53 15.69
N ILE A 86 28.11 18.30 15.96
CA ILE A 86 28.07 17.20 15.01
C ILE A 86 26.71 17.20 14.31
N THR A 87 26.72 17.00 13.00
CA THR A 87 25.54 16.74 12.18
C THR A 87 25.78 15.50 11.35
N PHE A 88 24.82 14.59 11.31
CA PHE A 88 24.90 13.37 10.49
C PHE A 88 23.49 12.96 10.04
N THR A 89 23.43 12.11 9.02
CA THR A 89 22.16 11.62 8.46
C THR A 89 22.12 10.10 8.55
N GLU A 90 21.02 9.58 9.08
CA GLU A 90 20.70 8.15 9.11
C GLU A 90 19.62 7.84 8.07
N LYS A 91 19.84 6.78 7.27
CA LYS A 91 18.81 6.27 6.37
C LYS A 91 17.84 5.42 7.16
N VAL A 92 16.55 5.71 7.04
CA VAL A 92 15.49 4.96 7.71
C VAL A 92 14.76 4.11 6.68
N THR A 93 14.73 2.81 6.93
CA THR A 93 13.95 1.85 6.16
C THR A 93 12.87 1.26 7.07
N GLY A 94 11.66 1.13 6.55
CA GLY A 94 10.52 0.62 7.30
C GLY A 94 9.60 -0.27 6.48
N SER A 95 8.85 -1.14 7.15
CA SER A 95 7.88 -2.01 6.51
C SER A 95 6.51 -1.33 6.39
N VAL A 96 5.82 -1.59 5.29
CA VAL A 96 4.47 -1.08 5.04
C VAL A 96 3.52 -2.24 4.79
N ASP A 97 2.48 -2.33 5.62
CA ASP A 97 1.37 -3.25 5.41
C ASP A 97 0.41 -2.65 4.39
N VAL A 98 0.18 -3.36 3.29
CA VAL A 98 -0.89 -3.07 2.33
C VAL A 98 -1.84 -4.26 2.33
N LYS A 99 -3.12 -4.02 2.61
CA LYS A 99 -4.14 -5.08 2.70
C LYS A 99 -5.43 -4.67 2.04
N TYR A 100 -6.14 -5.62 1.45
CA TYR A 100 -7.52 -5.44 1.00
C TYR A 100 -8.46 -6.36 1.79
N ASN A 101 -9.39 -5.77 2.54
CA ASN A 101 -10.48 -6.50 3.16
C ASN A 101 -11.64 -6.60 2.16
N THR A 102 -11.87 -7.79 1.64
CA THR A 102 -12.89 -8.09 0.63
C THR A 102 -14.32 -7.99 1.19
N VAL A 103 -14.49 -8.20 2.50
CA VAL A 103 -15.80 -8.15 3.18
C VAL A 103 -16.24 -6.71 3.42
N THR A 104 -15.34 -5.87 3.92
CA THR A 104 -15.63 -4.44 4.13
C THR A 104 -15.36 -3.59 2.90
N ASN A 105 -14.79 -4.18 1.83
CA ASN A 105 -14.36 -3.49 0.63
C ASN A 105 -13.40 -2.32 0.91
N VAL A 106 -12.43 -2.51 1.81
CA VAL A 106 -11.47 -1.47 2.21
C VAL A 106 -10.04 -1.90 1.89
N ILE A 107 -9.32 -1.05 1.17
CA ILE A 107 -7.87 -1.13 1.03
C ILE A 107 -7.24 -0.30 2.14
N SER A 108 -6.34 -0.90 2.90
CA SER A 108 -5.58 -0.24 3.96
C SER A 108 -4.08 -0.23 3.67
N VAL A 109 -3.44 0.92 3.91
CA VAL A 109 -1.99 1.09 3.81
C VAL A 109 -1.48 1.68 5.11
N LYS A 110 -0.52 1.00 5.75
CA LYS A 110 -0.02 1.34 7.09
C LYS A 110 1.48 1.10 7.22
N VAL A 111 2.23 2.14 7.59
CA VAL A 111 3.64 1.97 8.02
C VAL A 111 3.65 1.22 9.36
N ARG A 112 4.32 0.06 9.42
CA ARG A 112 4.34 -0.82 10.59
C ARG A 112 5.48 -0.50 11.53
N GLU A 113 6.67 -0.37 10.97
CA GLU A 113 7.90 -0.11 11.70
C GLU A 113 8.81 0.73 10.82
N ALA A 114 9.41 1.78 11.37
CA ALA A 114 10.40 2.59 10.68
C ALA A 114 11.30 3.23 11.73
N LYS A 115 12.28 2.47 12.21
CA LYS A 115 13.11 2.87 13.36
C LYS A 115 14.48 3.34 12.92
N PHE A 116 15.00 4.33 13.65
CA PHE A 116 16.42 4.68 13.58
C PHE A 116 16.95 4.99 14.97
N ASP A 117 18.22 4.68 15.15
CA ASP A 117 18.93 4.95 16.39
C ASP A 117 19.70 6.25 16.27
N ILE A 118 19.70 7.01 17.35
CA ILE A 118 20.54 8.19 17.48
C ILE A 118 21.77 7.77 18.27
N ASN A 119 22.92 7.78 17.62
CA ASN A 119 24.21 7.48 18.23
C ASN A 119 25.05 8.76 18.32
N ILE A 120 25.47 9.13 19.52
CA ILE A 120 26.30 10.32 19.76
C ILE A 120 27.55 9.90 20.52
N PHE A 121 28.73 10.20 19.98
CA PHE A 121 30.02 9.80 20.54
C PHE A 121 30.11 8.29 20.86
N GLY A 122 29.54 7.44 19.99
CA GLY A 122 29.52 5.98 20.17
C GLY A 122 28.47 5.45 21.17
N PHE A 123 27.64 6.32 21.77
CA PHE A 123 26.57 5.92 22.65
C PHE A 123 25.20 6.04 21.97
N LYS A 124 24.41 4.97 22.04
CA LYS A 124 22.99 5.00 21.69
C LYS A 124 22.22 5.86 22.70
N VAL A 125 21.69 7.00 22.25
CA VAL A 125 21.00 7.97 23.11
C VAL A 125 19.48 7.86 23.02
N ALA A 126 18.96 7.39 21.88
CA ALA A 126 17.54 7.21 21.65
C ALA A 126 17.29 6.25 20.48
N THR A 127 16.11 5.64 20.47
CA THR A 127 15.53 5.00 19.30
C THR A 127 14.24 5.72 18.95
N ILE A 128 14.15 6.23 17.74
CA ILE A 128 12.97 6.92 17.24
C ILE A 128 12.23 5.97 16.29
N ASP A 129 10.92 5.88 16.44
CA ASP A 129 10.06 5.07 15.58
C ASP A 129 9.13 5.97 14.77
N LEU A 130 9.46 6.14 13.49
CA LEU A 130 8.72 6.97 12.55
C LEU A 130 7.32 6.47 12.26
N ALA A 131 7.02 5.18 12.46
CA ALA A 131 5.67 4.65 12.32
C ALA A 131 4.68 5.26 13.35
N LYS A 132 5.19 5.82 14.45
CA LYS A 132 4.37 6.53 15.45
C LYS A 132 3.98 7.94 15.02
N TYR A 133 4.76 8.57 14.14
CA TYR A 133 4.55 9.94 13.67
C TYR A 133 3.88 9.96 12.31
N TYR A 134 4.42 9.18 11.37
CA TYR A 134 3.72 8.80 10.15
C TYR A 134 2.76 7.68 10.52
N ARG A 135 1.63 8.06 11.14
CA ARG A 135 0.45 7.20 11.32
C ARG A 135 -0.56 7.38 10.18
N PRO A 136 -0.22 7.28 8.87
CA PRO A 136 -1.30 7.08 7.95
C PRO A 136 -1.84 5.68 8.16
N LYS A 137 -3.07 5.61 8.67
CA LYS A 137 -3.98 4.55 8.30
C LYS A 137 -4.76 5.11 7.12
N PHE A 138 -4.30 4.82 5.91
CA PHE A 138 -5.08 5.15 4.73
C PHE A 138 -6.14 4.10 4.52
N GLU A 139 -7.36 4.53 4.22
CA GLU A 139 -8.42 3.63 3.80
C GLU A 139 -9.02 4.14 2.49
N PHE A 140 -9.05 3.27 1.48
CA PHE A 140 -9.67 3.53 0.20
C PHE A 140 -10.76 2.49 -0.04
N ALA A 141 -11.90 2.92 -0.58
CA ALA A 141 -12.96 2.00 -0.97
C ALA A 141 -12.51 1.17 -2.18
N GLY A 142 -12.60 -0.15 -2.08
CA GLY A 142 -12.35 -1.04 -3.21
C GLY A 142 -13.41 -0.91 -4.31
N PRO A 143 -13.19 -1.52 -5.49
CA PRO A 143 -14.09 -1.40 -6.63
C PRO A 143 -15.31 -2.32 -6.53
N GLN A 144 -16.01 -2.35 -5.38
CA GLN A 144 -17.29 -3.06 -5.25
C GLN A 144 -18.47 -2.08 -5.20
N PRO A 145 -19.62 -2.43 -5.80
CA PRO A 145 -20.86 -1.67 -5.65
C PRO A 145 -21.25 -1.48 -4.19
N LEU A 146 -21.64 -0.25 -3.83
CA LEU A 146 -22.18 0.04 -2.50
C LEU A 146 -23.56 -0.58 -2.28
N GLN A 147 -24.32 -0.78 -3.36
CA GLN A 147 -25.67 -1.33 -3.34
C GLN A 147 -25.65 -2.83 -3.65
N LYS A 148 -26.43 -3.62 -2.91
CA LYS A 148 -26.60 -5.07 -3.14
C LYS A 148 -27.73 -5.42 -4.10
N SER A 149 -28.58 -4.46 -4.42
CA SER A 149 -29.66 -4.63 -5.39
C SER A 149 -30.21 -3.30 -5.87
N VAL A 150 -30.79 -3.29 -7.06
CA VAL A 150 -31.57 -2.18 -7.62
C VAL A 150 -32.95 -2.66 -8.03
N PHE A 151 -33.93 -1.75 -8.06
CA PHE A 151 -35.26 -2.02 -8.59
C PHE A 151 -35.42 -1.29 -9.92
N ILE A 152 -35.92 -1.99 -10.93
CA ILE A 152 -36.25 -1.45 -12.25
C ILE A 152 -37.77 -1.47 -12.40
N ASP A 153 -38.35 -0.32 -12.74
CA ASP A 153 -39.77 -0.22 -13.04
C ASP A 153 -40.03 -0.80 -14.44
N LEU A 154 -41.03 -1.67 -14.55
CA LEU A 154 -41.46 -2.31 -15.79
C LEU A 154 -42.69 -1.59 -16.39
N PRO A 155 -42.92 -1.69 -17.71
CA PRO A 155 -44.07 -1.06 -18.36
C PRO A 155 -45.43 -1.52 -17.83
N ASP A 156 -45.51 -2.71 -17.23
CA ASP A 156 -46.74 -3.25 -16.62
C ASP A 156 -46.97 -2.74 -15.17
N GLY A 157 -46.18 -1.77 -14.72
CA GLY A 157 -46.24 -1.20 -13.37
C GLY A 157 -45.60 -2.06 -12.28
N LYS A 158 -45.06 -3.26 -12.62
CA LYS A 158 -44.32 -4.08 -11.67
C LYS A 158 -42.89 -3.58 -11.49
N LYS A 159 -42.26 -3.98 -10.38
CA LYS A 159 -40.84 -3.72 -10.12
C LYS A 159 -40.04 -5.01 -10.21
N LYS A 160 -38.97 -5.01 -11.00
CA LYS A 160 -38.00 -6.10 -11.06
C LYS A 160 -36.81 -5.80 -10.16
N LYS A 161 -36.54 -6.68 -9.18
CA LYS A 161 -35.34 -6.58 -8.34
C LYS A 161 -34.16 -7.24 -9.05
N ILE A 162 -33.08 -6.49 -9.26
CA ILE A 162 -31.80 -7.03 -9.73
C ILE A 162 -30.85 -7.04 -8.53
N ASN A 163 -30.41 -8.22 -8.10
CA ASN A 163 -29.36 -8.38 -7.11
C ASN A 163 -28.00 -8.21 -7.76
N ILE A 164 -27.09 -7.58 -7.02
CA ILE A 164 -25.72 -7.28 -7.41
C ILE A 164 -24.81 -8.01 -6.42
N THR A 165 -23.97 -8.90 -6.92
CA THR A 165 -23.04 -9.67 -6.11
C THR A 165 -21.64 -9.58 -6.71
N THR A 166 -20.60 -9.72 -5.88
CA THR A 166 -19.23 -9.85 -6.38
C THR A 166 -18.89 -11.33 -6.47
N GLN A 167 -18.66 -11.82 -7.68
CA GLN A 167 -18.34 -13.22 -7.96
C GLN A 167 -16.91 -13.57 -7.54
N SER A 168 -15.95 -12.70 -7.87
CA SER A 168 -14.55 -12.89 -7.53
C SER A 168 -13.82 -11.55 -7.48
N GLN A 169 -12.63 -11.57 -6.87
CA GLN A 169 -11.84 -10.37 -6.62
C GLN A 169 -10.35 -10.70 -6.72
N SER A 170 -9.56 -9.70 -7.09
CA SER A 170 -8.10 -9.79 -7.08
C SER A 170 -7.49 -8.53 -6.47
N PHE A 171 -6.43 -8.71 -5.69
CA PHE A 171 -5.61 -7.65 -5.14
C PHE A 171 -4.15 -7.98 -5.44
N LYS A 172 -3.41 -7.02 -6.00
CA LYS A 172 -1.98 -7.15 -6.26
C LYS A 172 -1.27 -5.84 -5.98
N ILE A 173 -0.06 -5.94 -5.43
CA ILE A 173 0.92 -4.87 -5.47
C ILE A 173 1.83 -5.19 -6.65
N ILE A 174 1.90 -4.28 -7.60
CA ILE A 174 2.85 -4.33 -8.71
C ILE A 174 3.72 -3.07 -8.63
N LYS A 175 4.79 -3.00 -9.42
CA LYS A 175 5.67 -1.84 -9.41
C LYS A 175 4.87 -0.54 -9.55
N ASP A 176 5.09 0.38 -8.61
CA ASP A 176 4.52 1.72 -8.50
C ASP A 176 2.99 1.82 -8.27
N ARG A 177 2.27 0.70 -8.05
CA ARG A 177 0.81 0.75 -7.83
C ARG A 177 0.20 -0.48 -7.18
N ILE A 178 -0.91 -0.25 -6.51
CA ILE A 178 -1.83 -1.30 -6.04
C ILE A 178 -2.97 -1.39 -7.04
N VAL A 179 -3.31 -2.61 -7.44
CA VAL A 179 -4.43 -2.91 -8.35
C VAL A 179 -5.42 -3.81 -7.63
N VAL A 180 -6.67 -3.36 -7.57
CA VAL A 180 -7.80 -4.17 -7.10
C VAL A 180 -8.83 -4.28 -8.20
N VAL A 181 -9.33 -5.49 -8.39
CA VAL A 181 -10.28 -5.84 -9.45
C VAL A 181 -11.44 -6.57 -8.82
N SER A 182 -12.65 -6.27 -9.29
CA SER A 182 -13.86 -7.03 -8.97
C SER A 182 -14.54 -7.53 -10.25
N TYR A 183 -15.18 -8.70 -10.09
CA TYR A 183 -16.02 -9.32 -11.11
C TYR A 183 -17.43 -9.41 -10.52
N LEU A 184 -18.39 -8.81 -11.20
CA LEU A 184 -19.74 -8.62 -10.72
C LEU A 184 -20.69 -9.62 -11.37
N LYS A 185 -21.72 -10.00 -10.62
CA LYS A 185 -22.80 -10.85 -11.10
C LYS A 185 -24.13 -10.20 -10.77
N PHE A 186 -24.94 -10.01 -11.80
CA PHE A 186 -26.29 -9.49 -11.72
C PHE A 186 -27.29 -10.65 -11.87
N THR A 187 -28.25 -10.76 -10.95
CA THR A 187 -29.32 -11.76 -11.01
C THR A 187 -30.66 -11.12 -10.69
N GLY A 188 -31.70 -11.40 -11.47
CA GLY A 188 -33.03 -10.82 -11.27
C GLY A 188 -34.15 -11.77 -11.64
#